data_AF-A0A367RRA5-F1
#
_entry.id   AF-A0A367RRA5-F1
#
_cell.length_a   1.000
_cell.length_b   1.000
_cell.length_c   1.000
_cell.angle_alpha   90.00
_cell.angle_beta   90.00
_cell.angle_gamma   90.00
#
_symmetry.space_group_name_H-M   'P 1'
#
loop_
_entity.id
_entity.type
_entity.pdbx_description
1 polymer ?
#
loop_
_entity_poly.entity_id
_entity_poly.type
_entity_poly.pdbx_seq_one_letter_code
_entity_poly.pdbx_strand_id
1 'polypeptide(L)'
;MRDILTTPNLINFLTSLADGDLNIATELVWLIIATALAMVGGAIGGMLLAGKDIGYELSAMLGALFAPAGVIPAILLGLVALNFLTNY
;
A
#
# COMPACT_ATOMS: atom_id res chain seq x y z
N MET A 1 12.06 -4.20 -25.50
CA MET A 1 11.32 -3.61 -24.36
C MET A 1 9.81 -3.76 -24.50
N ARG A 2 9.23 -3.61 -25.71
CA ARG A 2 7.78 -3.83 -25.94
C ARG A 2 7.36 -5.29 -25.69
N ASP A 3 8.23 -6.25 -25.99
CA ASP A 3 7.92 -7.68 -25.89
C ASP A 3 7.65 -8.16 -24.46
N ILE A 4 8.27 -7.54 -23.45
CA ILE A 4 8.05 -7.85 -22.03
C ILE A 4 6.63 -7.40 -21.61
N LEU A 5 6.21 -6.23 -22.10
CA LEU A 5 4.93 -5.60 -21.79
C LEU A 5 3.73 -6.28 -22.50
N THR A 6 3.98 -7.13 -23.50
CA THR A 6 2.96 -7.89 -24.25
C THR A 6 2.98 -9.39 -23.96
N THR A 7 3.68 -9.84 -22.93
CA THR A 7 3.61 -11.26 -22.53
C THR A 7 2.21 -11.58 -21.98
N PRO A 8 1.56 -12.68 -22.41
CA PRO A 8 0.21 -13.05 -21.95
C PRO A 8 0.12 -13.16 -20.43
N ASN A 9 1.18 -13.64 -19.77
CA ASN A 9 1.24 -13.79 -18.33
C ASN A 9 1.24 -12.45 -17.59
N LEU A 10 1.95 -11.43 -18.11
CA LEU A 10 1.97 -10.10 -17.50
C LEU A 10 0.62 -9.40 -17.66
N ILE A 11 -0.01 -9.52 -18.84
CA ILE A 11 -1.34 -8.94 -19.08
C ILE A 11 -2.36 -9.58 -18.15
N ASN A 12 -2.39 -10.91 -18.04
CA ASN A 12 -3.31 -11.60 -17.13
C ASN A 12 -3.09 -11.20 -15.67
N PHE A 13 -1.83 -11.02 -15.24
CA PHE A 13 -1.51 -10.54 -13.90
C PHE A 13 -2.00 -9.10 -13.66
N LEU A 14 -1.75 -8.17 -14.59
CA LEU A 14 -2.21 -6.78 -14.47
C LEU A 14 -3.74 -6.67 -14.50
N THR A 15 -4.41 -7.50 -15.31
CA THR A 15 -5.88 -7.59 -15.32
C THR A 15 -6.39 -8.12 -14.00
N SER A 16 -5.83 -9.21 -13.46
CA SER A 16 -6.19 -9.77 -12.14
C SER A 16 -5.98 -8.74 -11.01
N LEU A 17 -4.90 -7.95 -11.07
CA LEU A 17 -4.64 -6.87 -10.13
C LEU A 17 -5.68 -5.73 -10.21
N ALA A 18 -6.14 -5.40 -11.42
CA ALA A 18 -7.13 -4.34 -11.67
C ALA A 18 -8.57 -4.78 -11.37
N ASP A 19 -8.90 -6.05 -11.64
CA ASP A 19 -10.21 -6.65 -11.37
C ASP A 19 -10.43 -6.93 -9.87
N GLY A 20 -9.40 -6.75 -9.04
CA GLY A 20 -9.50 -6.91 -7.59
C GLY A 20 -9.53 -8.37 -7.14
N ASP A 21 -8.95 -9.26 -7.94
CA ASP A 21 -8.89 -10.68 -7.65
C ASP A 21 -8.00 -10.94 -6.41
N LEU A 22 -8.50 -11.76 -5.49
CA LEU A 22 -7.85 -12.03 -4.19
C LEU A 22 -6.83 -13.17 -4.33
N ASN A 23 -5.64 -12.82 -4.81
CA ASN A 23 -4.50 -13.70 -4.96
C ASN A 23 -3.32 -13.15 -4.15
N ILE A 24 -2.51 -14.02 -3.54
CA ILE A 24 -1.32 -13.64 -2.77
C ILE A 24 -0.42 -12.67 -3.55
N ALA A 25 -0.27 -12.88 -4.87
CA ALA A 25 0.55 -12.01 -5.71
C ALA A 25 -0.05 -10.60 -5.88
N THR A 26 -1.37 -10.48 -6.06
CA THR A 26 -2.06 -9.20 -6.22
C THR A 26 -2.16 -8.45 -4.89
N GLU A 27 -2.45 -9.18 -3.81
CA GLU A 27 -2.49 -8.68 -2.43
C GLU A 27 -1.15 -8.08 -1.99
N LEU A 28 -0.03 -8.75 -2.31
CA LEU A 28 1.30 -8.24 -1.99
C LEU A 28 1.60 -6.93 -2.72
N VAL A 29 1.21 -6.81 -3.99
CA VAL A 29 1.38 -5.55 -4.74
C VAL A 29 0.53 -4.44 -4.13
N TRP A 30 -0.72 -4.72 -3.77
CA TRP A 30 -1.59 -3.75 -3.09
C TRP A 30 -1.06 -3.33 -1.73
N LEU A 31 -0.49 -4.26 -0.94
CA LEU A 31 0.15 -3.97 0.33
C LEU A 31 1.34 -3.00 0.15
N ILE A 32 2.18 -3.23 -0.86
CA ILE A 32 3.32 -2.35 -1.17
C ILE A 32 2.83 -0.96 -1.57
N ILE A 33 1.84 -0.87 -2.48
CA ILE A 33 1.27 0.41 -2.93
C ILE A 33 0.68 1.19 -1.75
N ALA A 34 -0.12 0.52 -0.93
CA ALA A 34 -0.76 1.17 0.20
C ALA A 34 0.25 1.58 1.28
N THR A 35 1.31 0.80 1.50
CA THR A 35 2.43 1.17 2.38
C THR A 35 3.15 2.41 1.85
N ALA A 36 3.41 2.48 0.54
CA ALA A 36 4.03 3.65 -0.09
C ALA A 36 3.15 4.91 0.06
N LEU A 37 1.84 4.78 -0.19
CA LEU A 37 0.89 5.87 0.02
C LEU A 37 0.81 6.29 1.49
N ALA A 38 0.86 5.33 2.42
CA ALA A 38 0.89 5.59 3.85
C ALA A 38 2.14 6.37 4.26
N MET A 39 3.31 6.03 3.73
CA MET A 39 4.55 6.77 4.01
C MET A 39 4.44 8.23 3.54
N VAL A 40 3.89 8.46 2.34
CA VAL A 40 3.71 9.82 1.81
C VAL A 40 2.71 10.61 2.65
N GLY A 41 1.53 10.04 2.92
CA GLY A 41 0.52 10.68 3.76
C GLY A 41 1.02 10.92 5.19
N GLY A 42 1.77 9.97 5.73
CA GLY A 42 2.42 10.04 7.03
C GLY A 42 3.46 11.15 7.11
N ALA A 43 4.34 11.27 6.12
CA ALA A 43 5.33 12.34 6.06
C ALA A 43 4.66 13.72 6.05
N ILE A 44 3.62 13.89 5.23
CA ILE A 44 2.86 15.14 5.17
C ILE A 44 2.17 15.41 6.50
N GLY A 45 1.53 14.40 7.09
CA GLY A 45 0.88 14.50 8.40
C GLY A 45 1.86 14.86 9.51
N GLY A 46 3.05 14.25 9.53
CA GLY A 46 4.13 14.57 10.44
C GLY A 46 4.52 16.04 10.32
N MET A 47 4.91 16.47 9.11
CA MET A 47 5.28 17.87 8.84
C MET A 47 4.23 18.88 9.30
N LEU A 48 2.94 18.59 9.07
CA LEU A 48 1.84 19.45 9.50
C LEU A 48 1.67 19.49 11.03
N LEU A 49 1.89 18.37 11.71
CA LEU A 49 1.61 18.23 13.13
C LEU A 49 2.76 18.73 14.02
N ALA A 50 4.01 18.42 13.67
CA ALA A 50 5.18 18.68 14.50
C ALA A 50 6.34 19.36 13.75
N GLY A 51 6.20 19.66 12.46
CA GLY A 51 7.28 20.22 11.65
C GLY A 51 7.81 21.57 12.16
N LYS A 52 6.96 22.36 12.82
CA LYS A 52 7.35 23.64 13.45
C LYS A 52 8.18 23.47 14.73
N ASP A 53 8.02 22.35 15.43
CA ASP A 53 8.59 22.15 16.76
C ASP A 53 9.90 21.35 16.71
N ILE A 54 9.95 20.32 15.86
CA ILE A 54 11.10 19.40 15.76
C ILE A 54 11.81 19.46 14.40
N GLY A 55 11.36 20.34 13.50
CA GLY A 55 11.86 20.49 12.14
C GLY A 55 11.12 19.60 11.13
N TYR A 56 10.90 20.13 9.93
CA TYR A 56 10.14 19.46 8.89
C TYR A 56 10.74 18.14 8.42
N GLU A 57 12.07 18.04 8.32
CA GLU A 57 12.75 16.83 7.86
C GLU A 57 12.59 15.67 8.86
N LEU A 58 12.90 15.89 10.14
CA LEU A 58 12.72 14.89 11.18
C LEU A 58 11.25 14.49 11.33
N SER A 59 10.35 15.48 11.26
CA SER A 59 8.92 15.24 11.36
C SER A 59 8.37 14.43 10.18
N ALA A 60 8.86 14.68 8.95
CA ALA A 60 8.55 13.89 7.77
C ALA A 60 9.07 12.45 7.90
N MET A 61 10.30 12.26 8.39
CA MET A 61 10.89 10.93 8.60
C MET A 61 10.09 10.11 9.61
N LEU A 62 9.73 10.70 10.76
CA LEU A 62 8.93 10.02 11.77
C LEU A 62 7.52 9.71 11.25
N GLY A 63 6.88 10.67 10.58
CA GLY A 63 5.57 10.48 9.98
C GLY A 63 5.56 9.35 8.94
N ALA A 64 6.54 9.32 8.04
CA ALA A 64 6.68 8.25 7.06
C ALA A 64 6.96 6.89 7.71
N LEU A 65 7.79 6.84 8.75
CA LEU A 65 8.14 5.60 9.43
C LEU A 65 6.95 4.96 10.16
N PHE A 66 6.16 5.78 10.86
CA PHE A 66 5.08 5.28 11.72
C PHE A 66 3.72 5.17 11.03
N ALA A 67 3.48 5.86 9.91
CA ALA A 67 2.21 5.71 9.19
C ALA A 67 1.93 4.28 8.70
N PRO A 68 2.91 3.53 8.15
CA PRO A 68 2.74 2.12 7.83
C PRO A 68 2.34 1.23 9.00
N ALA A 69 2.69 1.61 10.25
CA ALA A 69 2.38 0.80 11.43
C ALA A 69 0.87 0.66 11.67
N GLY A 70 0.06 1.64 11.24
CA GLY A 70 -1.40 1.54 11.26
C GLY A 70 -1.97 0.89 9.99
N VAL A 71 -1.36 1.15 8.83
CA VAL A 71 -1.88 0.72 7.53
C VAL A 71 -1.66 -0.78 7.28
N ILE A 72 -0.50 -1.33 7.66
CA ILE A 72 -0.21 -2.76 7.44
C ILE A 72 -1.22 -3.65 8.19
N PRO A 73 -1.47 -3.47 9.51
CA PRO A 73 -2.50 -4.24 10.20
C PRO A 73 -3.90 -4.05 9.63
N ALA A 74 -4.26 -2.82 9.24
CA ALA A 74 -5.58 -2.53 8.66
C ALA A 74 -5.82 -3.29 7.35
N ILE A 75 -4.80 -3.35 6.47
CA ILE A 75 -4.89 -4.09 5.19
C ILE A 75 -4.98 -5.58 5.46
N LEU A 76 -4.16 -6.13 6.37
CA LEU A 76 -4.24 -7.55 6.73
C LEU A 76 -5.63 -7.92 7.26
N LEU A 77 -6.19 -7.10 8.15
CA LEU A 77 -7.56 -7.29 8.64
C LEU A 77 -8.60 -7.17 7.52
N GLY A 78 -8.44 -6.23 6.61
CA GLY A 78 -9.31 -6.05 5.44
C GLY A 78 -9.30 -7.25 4.51
N LEU A 79 -8.12 -7.80 4.21
CA LEU A 79 -7.96 -9.01 3.38
C LEU A 79 -8.57 -10.24 4.06
N VAL A 80 -8.36 -10.41 5.36
CA VAL A 80 -9.01 -11.49 6.14
C VAL A 80 -10.53 -11.35 6.08
N ALA A 81 -11.07 -10.14 6.28
CA ALA A 81 -12.51 -9.89 6.21
C ALA A 81 -13.07 -10.18 4.81
N LEU A 82 -12.40 -9.72 3.76
CA LEU A 82 -12.79 -9.99 2.37
C LEU A 82 -12.76 -11.49 2.06
N ASN A 83 -11.74 -12.22 2.54
CA ASN A 83 -11.66 -13.67 2.39
C ASN A 83 -12.84 -14.38 3.06
N PHE A 84 -13.25 -13.95 4.27
CA PHE A 84 -14.44 -14.48 4.94
C PHE A 84 -15.74 -14.20 4.17
N LEU A 85 -15.89 -13.00 3.62
CA LEU A 85 -17.09 -12.59 2.87
C LEU A 85 -17.22 -13.30 1.52
N THR A 86 -16.11 -13.53 0.83
CA THR A 86 -16.09 -14.20 -0.48
C THR A 86 -16.28 -15.72 -0.39
N ASN A 87 -15.96 -16.33 0.76
CA ASN A 87 -16.11 -17.78 1.00
C ASN A 87 -17.45 -18.18 1.65
N TYR A 88 -18.44 -17.27 1.71
CA TYR A 88 -19.81 -17.54 2.14
C TYR A 88 -20.77 -17.60 0.94
#